data_AF-A0A356U8I9-F1
#
_entry.id   AF-A0A356U8I9-F1
#
_cell.length_a   1.000
_cell.length_b   1.000
_cell.length_c   1.000
_cell.angle_alpha   90.00
_cell.angle_beta   90.00
_cell.angle_gamma   90.00
#
_symmetry.space_group_name_H-M   'P 1'
#
loop_
_entity.id
_entity.type
_entity.pdbx_description
1 polymer ?
#
loop_
_entity_poly.entity_id
_entity_poly.type
_entity_poly.pdbx_seq_one_letter_code
_entity_poly.pdbx_strand_id
1 'polypeptide(L)'
;MPISYKGGAGLTGLLGQIEAFVLTLVLGLLTGTIFHFYQELIRAARVSRHVLYFLDFSLWIIIIALVFLGMLFINQGEMRIYVLIALVLGILIYYRRFASRLDAPISRLVRATVTICSTFVQGIKKAMLWFKKILVKLKPRPKDPPADSEH
;
A
#
# COMPACT_ATOMS: atom_id res chain seq x y z
N MET A 1 -54.70 27.67 6.77
CA MET A 1 -54.76 26.70 5.67
C MET A 1 -53.34 26.21 5.37
N PRO A 2 -53.01 24.92 5.53
CA PRO A 2 -51.69 24.42 5.19
C PRO A 2 -51.67 23.99 3.72
N ILE A 3 -50.76 24.57 2.93
CA ILE A 3 -50.53 24.11 1.55
C ILE A 3 -49.48 23.00 1.62
N SER A 4 -49.93 21.81 1.21
CA SER A 4 -49.17 20.57 1.15
C SER A 4 -48.09 20.65 0.08
N TYR A 5 -46.85 20.92 0.47
CA TYR A 5 -45.67 20.77 -0.37
C TYR A 5 -45.13 19.33 -0.27
N LYS A 6 -45.83 18.36 -0.87
CA LYS A 6 -45.36 16.95 -0.93
C LYS A 6 -44.93 16.46 -2.31
N GLY A 7 -44.99 17.28 -3.36
CA GLY A 7 -44.65 16.85 -4.73
C GLY A 7 -43.20 17.13 -5.19
N GLY A 8 -42.59 18.24 -4.75
CA GLY A 8 -41.30 18.70 -5.30
C GLY A 8 -40.05 18.31 -4.48
N ALA A 9 -40.22 17.94 -3.21
CA ALA A 9 -39.10 17.64 -2.30
C ALA A 9 -38.43 16.28 -2.59
N GLY A 10 -39.19 15.31 -3.13
CA GLY A 10 -38.66 13.98 -3.45
C GLY A 10 -37.71 13.98 -4.64
N LEU A 11 -38.07 14.68 -5.73
CA LEU A 11 -37.27 14.72 -6.95
C LEU A 11 -35.97 15.51 -6.74
N THR A 12 -36.03 16.64 -6.05
CA THR A 12 -34.87 17.48 -5.74
C THR A 12 -33.89 16.78 -4.79
N GLY A 13 -34.40 16.03 -3.79
CA GLY A 13 -33.58 15.19 -2.93
C GLY A 13 -32.92 14.02 -3.67
N LEU A 14 -33.65 13.34 -4.56
CA LEU A 14 -33.12 12.26 -5.41
C LEU A 14 -32.04 12.76 -6.37
N LEU A 15 -32.26 13.91 -7.00
CA LEU A 15 -31.27 14.53 -7.89
C LEU A 15 -29.99 14.89 -7.14
N GLY A 16 -30.09 15.44 -5.93
CA GLY A 16 -28.91 15.72 -5.10
C GLY A 16 -28.16 14.45 -4.65
N GLN A 17 -28.86 13.35 -4.37
CA GLN A 17 -28.21 12.07 -4.07
C GLN A 17 -27.51 11.47 -5.28
N ILE A 18 -28.12 11.56 -6.47
CA ILE A 18 -27.52 11.10 -7.72
C ILE A 18 -26.29 11.95 -8.05
N GLU A 19 -26.37 13.27 -7.87
CA GLU A 19 -25.24 14.18 -8.05
C GLU A 19 -24.09 13.81 -7.10
N ALA A 20 -24.37 13.65 -5.80
CA ALA A 20 -23.36 13.25 -4.83
C ALA A 20 -22.72 11.89 -5.14
N PHE A 21 -23.53 10.94 -5.63
CA PHE A 21 -23.05 9.64 -6.09
C PHE A 21 -22.13 9.76 -7.30
N VAL A 22 -22.54 10.49 -8.34
CA VAL A 22 -21.75 10.69 -9.56
C VAL A 22 -20.45 11.42 -9.26
N LEU A 23 -20.48 12.48 -8.44
CA LEU A 23 -19.28 13.20 -8.04
C LEU A 23 -18.33 12.32 -7.22
N THR A 24 -18.86 11.48 -6.33
CA THR A 24 -18.04 10.50 -5.58
C THR A 24 -17.45 9.43 -6.50
N LEU A 25 -18.20 8.99 -7.51
CA LEU A 25 -17.74 8.03 -8.52
C LEU A 25 -16.62 8.63 -9.37
N VAL A 26 -16.77 9.87 -9.83
CA VAL A 26 -15.73 10.62 -10.54
C VAL A 26 -14.49 10.81 -9.67
N LEU A 27 -14.66 11.18 -8.40
CA LEU A 27 -13.57 11.31 -7.44
C LEU A 27 -12.81 9.98 -7.26
N GLY A 28 -13.53 8.85 -7.18
CA GLY A 28 -12.95 7.52 -7.14
C GLY A 28 -12.16 7.17 -8.41
N LEU A 29 -12.71 7.48 -9.59
CA LEU A 29 -12.05 7.24 -10.88
C LEU A 29 -10.78 8.08 -11.04
N LEU A 30 -10.82 9.36 -10.64
CA LEU A 30 -9.66 10.25 -10.61
C LEU A 30 -8.58 9.71 -9.67
N THR A 31 -8.97 9.30 -8.47
CA THR A 31 -8.06 8.71 -7.48
C THR A 31 -7.39 7.44 -8.02
N GLY A 32 -8.16 6.55 -8.65
CA GLY A 32 -7.65 5.33 -9.29
C GLY A 32 -6.67 5.63 -10.42
N THR A 33 -6.98 6.63 -11.25
CA THR A 33 -6.09 7.09 -12.33
C THR A 33 -4.76 7.62 -11.79
N ILE A 34 -4.79 8.43 -10.72
CA ILE A 34 -3.59 8.95 -10.05
C ILE A 34 -2.74 7.79 -9.51
N PHE A 35 -3.38 6.80 -8.88
CA PHE A 35 -2.69 5.64 -8.33
C PHE A 35 -2.03 4.79 -9.42
N HIS A 36 -2.73 4.58 -10.54
CA HIS A 36 -2.20 3.85 -11.67
C HIS A 36 -1.01 4.57 -12.32
N PHE A 37 -1.15 5.88 -12.58
CA PHE A 37 -0.06 6.71 -13.09
C PHE A 37 1.17 6.67 -12.17
N TYR A 38 0.95 6.76 -10.86
CA TYR A 38 2.00 6.68 -9.87
C TYR A 38 2.72 5.33 -9.86
N GLN A 39 1.98 4.21 -9.96
CA GLN A 39 2.58 2.88 -10.04
C GLN A 39 3.46 2.73 -11.28
N GLU A 40 2.99 3.20 -12.44
CA GLU A 40 3.78 3.19 -13.67
C GLU A 40 5.02 4.10 -13.56
N LEU A 41 4.88 5.27 -12.93
CA LEU A 41 6.00 6.19 -12.67
C LEU A 41 7.08 5.54 -11.79
N ILE A 42 6.70 4.90 -10.68
CA ILE A 42 7.66 4.19 -9.82
C ILE A 42 8.33 3.04 -10.56
N ARG A 43 7.55 2.30 -11.36
CA ARG A 43 8.06 1.18 -12.16
C ARG A 43 9.10 1.65 -13.18
N ALA A 44 8.86 2.78 -13.84
CA ALA A 44 9.78 3.40 -14.78
C ALA A 44 11.04 3.97 -14.10
N ALA A 45 10.88 4.60 -12.93
CA ALA A 45 11.96 5.30 -12.23
C ALA A 45 12.96 4.40 -11.48
N ARG A 46 12.74 3.07 -11.45
CA ARG A 46 13.62 2.07 -10.77
C ARG A 46 14.03 2.51 -9.35
N VAL A 47 13.05 3.04 -8.62
CA VAL A 47 13.27 3.69 -7.31
C VAL A 47 13.78 2.70 -6.27
N SER A 48 14.72 3.13 -5.43
CA SER A 48 15.27 2.30 -4.36
C SER A 48 14.21 1.99 -3.29
N ARG A 49 14.35 0.84 -2.62
CA ARG A 49 13.34 0.29 -1.69
C ARG A 49 12.91 1.27 -0.58
N HIS A 50 13.85 2.06 -0.04
CA HIS A 50 13.57 3.01 1.05
C HIS A 50 12.81 4.24 0.55
N VAL A 51 13.19 4.74 -0.63
CA VAL A 51 12.51 5.88 -1.26
C VAL A 51 11.09 5.46 -1.66
N LEU A 52 10.89 4.23 -2.14
CA LEU A 52 9.56 3.70 -2.47
C LEU A 52 8.62 3.70 -1.25
N TYR A 53 9.09 3.26 -0.07
CA TYR A 53 8.25 3.32 1.14
C TYR A 53 7.84 4.75 1.52
N PHE A 54 8.77 5.70 1.41
CA PHE A 54 8.47 7.10 1.71
C PHE A 54 7.50 7.70 0.70
N LEU A 55 7.70 7.40 -0.58
CA LEU A 55 6.84 7.86 -1.67
C LEU A 55 5.44 7.26 -1.53
N ASP A 56 5.31 5.97 -1.21
CA ASP A 56 4.02 5.28 -1.03
C ASP A 56 3.27 5.91 0.13
N PHE A 57 3.95 6.05 1.28
CA PHE A 57 3.36 6.67 2.46
C PHE A 57 2.86 8.09 2.18
N SER A 58 3.67 8.90 1.47
CA SER A 58 3.30 10.27 1.10
C SER A 58 2.09 10.30 0.16
N LEU A 59 2.08 9.45 -0.87
CA LEU A 59 0.95 9.34 -1.80
C LEU A 59 -0.33 8.92 -1.06
N TRP A 60 -0.24 7.92 -0.17
CA TRP A 60 -1.39 7.45 0.60
C TRP A 60 -2.00 8.56 1.46
N ILE A 61 -1.18 9.36 2.14
CA ILE A 61 -1.67 10.51 2.93
C ILE A 61 -2.36 11.54 2.02
N ILE A 62 -1.78 11.84 0.86
CA ILE A 62 -2.36 12.79 -0.11
C ILE A 62 -3.69 12.27 -0.66
N ILE A 63 -3.76 10.99 -1.03
CA ILE A 63 -4.97 10.35 -1.56
C ILE A 63 -6.09 10.33 -0.51
N ILE A 64 -5.77 9.96 0.73
CA ILE A 64 -6.73 10.00 1.83
C ILE A 64 -7.24 11.42 2.03
N ALA A 65 -6.35 12.42 2.05
CA ALA A 65 -6.75 13.82 2.21
C ALA A 65 -7.61 14.32 1.05
N LEU A 66 -7.25 14.00 -0.20
CA LEU A 66 -7.97 14.37 -1.41
C LEU A 66 -9.38 13.76 -1.43
N VAL A 67 -9.48 12.45 -1.22
CA VAL A 67 -10.76 11.74 -1.17
C VAL A 67 -11.61 12.28 -0.02
N PHE A 68 -11.00 12.50 1.15
CA PHE A 68 -11.69 13.06 2.31
C PHE A 68 -12.25 14.46 2.04
N LEU A 69 -11.44 15.36 1.47
CA LEU A 69 -11.84 16.73 1.17
C LEU A 69 -12.90 16.78 0.07
N GLY A 70 -12.74 16.02 -1.01
CA GLY A 70 -13.76 15.91 -2.06
C GLY A 70 -15.09 15.40 -1.51
N MET A 71 -15.04 14.38 -0.65
CA MET A 71 -16.21 13.88 0.06
C MET A 71 -16.87 14.95 0.96
N LEU A 72 -16.07 15.75 1.67
CA LEU A 72 -16.57 16.85 2.53
C LEU A 72 -17.33 17.90 1.71
N PHE A 73 -16.78 18.31 0.57
CA PHE A 73 -17.41 19.27 -0.34
C PHE A 73 -18.69 18.72 -0.98
N ILE A 74 -18.69 17.46 -1.42
CA ILE A 74 -19.83 16.87 -2.13
C ILE A 74 -21.04 16.64 -1.22
N ASN A 75 -20.83 16.34 0.06
CA ASN A 75 -21.88 15.82 0.95
C ASN A 75 -22.21 16.76 2.12
N GLN A 76 -21.95 18.06 1.96
CA GLN A 76 -22.32 19.15 2.89
C GLN A 76 -21.76 19.02 4.33
N GLY A 77 -20.73 18.19 4.55
CA GLY A 77 -20.03 18.09 5.84
C GLY A 77 -20.80 17.52 7.04
N GLU A 78 -22.14 17.58 7.09
CA GLU A 78 -22.94 17.23 8.27
C GLU A 78 -22.80 15.75 8.65
N MET A 79 -22.97 14.81 7.72
CA MET A 79 -22.81 13.37 8.01
C MET A 79 -21.34 12.94 8.19
N ARG A 80 -20.38 13.77 7.74
CA ARG A 80 -18.96 13.37 7.61
C ARG A 80 -18.04 13.91 8.69
N ILE A 81 -18.38 15.04 9.34
CA ILE A 81 -17.70 15.49 10.56
C ILE A 81 -17.77 14.41 11.64
N TYR A 82 -18.90 13.70 11.76
CA TYR A 82 -19.02 12.56 12.66
C TYR A 82 -18.08 11.40 12.31
N VAL A 83 -17.81 11.15 11.04
CA VAL A 83 -16.83 10.13 10.60
C VAL A 83 -15.43 10.52 11.04
N LEU A 84 -15.05 11.79 10.89
CA LEU A 84 -13.73 12.27 11.31
C LEU A 84 -13.58 12.24 12.83
N ILE A 85 -14.62 12.67 13.57
CA ILE A 85 -14.69 12.54 15.02
C ILE A 85 -14.61 11.07 15.44
N ALA A 86 -15.34 10.16 14.79
CA ALA A 86 -15.31 8.72 15.07
C ALA A 86 -13.94 8.09 14.75
N LEU A 87 -13.23 8.56 13.72
CA LEU A 87 -11.87 8.13 13.39
C LEU A 87 -10.88 8.56 14.47
N VAL A 88 -10.93 9.84 14.88
CA VAL A 88 -10.10 10.37 15.95
C VAL A 88 -10.39 9.66 17.27
N LEU A 89 -11.67 9.47 17.62
CA LEU A 89 -12.09 8.70 18.79
C LEU A 89 -11.65 7.24 18.69
N GLY A 90 -11.79 6.61 17.52
CA GLY A 90 -11.37 5.23 17.28
C GLY A 90 -9.87 5.05 17.49
N ILE A 91 -9.06 5.99 16.99
CA ILE A 91 -7.60 6.03 17.22
C ILE A 91 -7.30 6.19 18.71
N LEU A 92 -7.96 7.14 19.39
CA LEU A 92 -7.80 7.36 20.83
C LEU A 92 -8.16 6.12 21.65
N ILE A 93 -9.31 5.49 21.36
CA ILE A 93 -9.76 4.26 22.01
C ILE A 93 -8.79 3.11 21.74
N TYR A 94 -8.32 2.97 20.49
CA TYR A 94 -7.34 1.96 20.10
C TYR A 94 -6.07 2.10 20.94
N TYR A 95 -5.44 3.28 20.96
CA TYR A 95 -4.21 3.49 21.72
C TYR A 95 -4.42 3.35 23.22
N ARG A 96 -5.57 3.76 23.75
CA ARG A 96 -5.84 3.75 25.19
C ARG A 96 -6.24 2.38 25.73
N ARG A 97 -6.88 1.52 24.93
CA ARG A 97 -7.47 0.25 25.39
C ARG A 97 -6.96 -1.00 24.69
N PHE A 98 -6.60 -0.88 23.41
CA PHE A 98 -6.26 -2.03 22.57
C PHE A 98 -4.76 -2.16 22.32
N ALA A 99 -4.01 -1.06 22.23
CA ALA A 99 -2.56 -1.10 22.00
C ALA A 99 -1.86 -2.04 23.00
N SER A 100 -2.06 -1.84 24.31
CA SER A 100 -1.43 -2.68 25.35
C SER A 100 -1.82 -4.16 25.30
N ARG A 101 -3.00 -4.50 24.76
CA ARG A 101 -3.44 -5.89 24.59
C ARG A 101 -2.98 -6.52 23.27
N LEU A 102 -2.83 -5.69 22.24
CA LEU A 102 -2.44 -6.11 20.91
C LEU A 102 -0.92 -6.13 20.72
N ASP A 103 -0.15 -5.52 21.63
CA ASP A 103 1.33 -5.56 21.58
C ASP A 103 1.88 -6.99 21.57
N ALA A 104 1.32 -7.90 22.36
CA ALA A 104 1.75 -9.29 22.42
C ALA A 104 1.49 -10.07 21.11
N PRO A 105 0.26 -10.09 20.54
CA PRO A 105 0.03 -10.76 19.25
C PRO A 105 0.70 -10.04 18.08
N ILE A 106 0.71 -8.71 18.05
CA ILE A 106 1.37 -7.94 16.97
C ILE A 106 2.87 -8.20 16.98
N SER A 107 3.53 -8.18 18.13
CA SER A 107 4.97 -8.49 18.20
C SER A 107 5.29 -9.94 17.81
N ARG A 108 4.37 -10.89 17.99
CA ARG A 108 4.52 -12.26 17.47
C ARG A 108 4.39 -12.29 15.94
N LEU A 109 3.40 -11.59 15.38
CA LEU A 109 3.22 -11.49 13.94
C LEU A 109 4.43 -10.83 13.28
N VAL A 110 4.89 -9.69 13.81
CA VAL A 110 6.09 -9.01 13.31
C VAL A 110 7.30 -9.93 13.33
N ARG A 111 7.54 -10.64 14.44
CA ARG A 111 8.66 -11.60 14.53
C ARG A 111 8.51 -12.77 13.57
N ALA A 112 7.30 -13.30 13.39
CA ALA A 112 7.04 -14.35 12.41
C ALA A 112 7.36 -13.88 10.99
N THR A 113 6.90 -12.68 10.61
CA THR A 113 7.19 -12.09 9.31
C THR A 113 8.69 -11.86 9.10
N VAL A 114 9.38 -11.30 10.10
CA VAL A 114 10.85 -11.08 10.04
C VAL A 114 11.59 -12.41 9.92
N THR A 115 11.17 -13.43 10.67
CA THR A 115 11.81 -14.75 10.63
C THR A 115 11.65 -15.38 9.25
N ILE A 116 10.44 -15.38 8.70
CA ILE A 116 10.15 -15.90 7.35
C ILE A 116 10.96 -15.18 6.28
N CYS A 117 11.02 -13.85 6.32
CA CYS A 117 11.85 -13.10 5.38
C CYS A 117 13.34 -13.43 5.53
N SER A 118 13.84 -13.56 6.77
CA SER A 118 15.25 -13.82 7.02
C SER A 118 15.68 -15.23 6.60
N THR A 119 14.83 -16.25 6.83
CA THR A 119 15.10 -17.63 6.42
C THR A 119 15.08 -17.75 4.90
N PHE A 120 14.16 -17.04 4.24
CA PHE A 120 14.12 -16.98 2.78
C PHE A 120 15.40 -16.36 2.19
N VAL A 121 15.84 -15.22 2.73
CA VAL A 121 17.09 -14.55 2.30
C VAL A 121 18.32 -15.43 2.56
N GLN A 122 18.40 -16.10 3.72
CA GLN A 122 19.50 -17.02 4.03
C GLN A 122 19.49 -18.26 3.12
N GLY A 123 18.31 -18.78 2.79
CA GLY A 123 18.14 -19.88 1.84
C GLY A 123 18.71 -19.52 0.47
N ILE A 124 18.36 -18.34 -0.05
CA ILE A 124 18.89 -17.82 -1.31
C ILE A 124 20.43 -17.68 -1.26
N LYS A 125 20.98 -17.09 -0.18
CA LYS A 125 22.44 -16.95 -0.03
C LYS A 125 23.15 -18.30 0.01
N LYS A 126 22.62 -19.27 0.77
CA LYS A 126 23.19 -20.62 0.84
C LYS A 126 23.13 -21.33 -0.52
N ALA A 127 22.00 -21.24 -1.22
CA ALA A 127 21.84 -21.80 -2.56
C ALA A 127 22.84 -21.18 -3.55
N MET A 128 23.03 -19.87 -3.50
CA MET A 128 23.98 -19.16 -4.37
C MET A 128 25.45 -19.53 -4.06
N LEU A 129 25.81 -19.64 -2.78
CA LEU A 129 27.17 -20.08 -2.38
C LEU A 129 27.44 -21.53 -2.77
N TRP A 130 26.45 -22.41 -2.62
CA TRP A 130 26.54 -23.80 -3.05
C TRP A 130 26.69 -23.91 -4.58
N PHE A 131 25.91 -23.14 -5.33
CA PHE A 131 26.02 -23.06 -6.79
C PHE A 131 27.39 -22.56 -7.24
N LYS A 132 27.95 -21.53 -6.59
CA LYS A 132 29.32 -21.08 -6.83
C LYS A 132 30.35 -22.18 -6.56
N LYS A 133 30.20 -22.95 -5.47
CA LYS A 133 31.10 -24.09 -5.18
C LYS A 133 31.06 -25.14 -6.29
N ILE A 134 29.87 -25.43 -6.83
CA ILE A 134 29.71 -26.38 -7.94
C ILE A 134 30.35 -25.86 -9.22
N LEU A 135 30.13 -24.59 -9.56
CA LEU A 135 30.76 -23.97 -10.73
C LEU A 135 32.29 -24.00 -10.65
N VAL A 136 32.86 -23.73 -9.47
CA VAL A 136 34.32 -23.81 -9.27
C VAL A 136 34.81 -25.25 -9.40
N LYS A 137 34.06 -26.23 -8.89
CA LYS A 137 34.41 -27.66 -9.00
C LYS A 137 34.34 -28.19 -10.44
N LEU A 138 33.50 -27.58 -11.26
CA LEU A 138 33.34 -27.90 -12.69
C LEU A 138 34.33 -27.16 -13.59
N LYS A 139 35.14 -26.22 -13.06
CA LYS A 139 36.14 -25.50 -13.86
C LYS A 139 37.21 -26.51 -14.31
N PRO A 140 37.38 -26.75 -15.62
CA PRO A 140 38.39 -27.70 -16.12
C PRO A 140 39.78 -27.28 -15.64
N ARG A 141 40.54 -28.24 -15.10
CA ARG A 141 41.93 -28.03 -14.72
C ARG A 141 42.70 -27.69 -16.02
N PRO A 142 43.51 -26.62 -16.06
CA PRO A 142 44.34 -26.33 -17.23
C PRO A 142 45.15 -27.59 -17.56
N LYS A 143 45.13 -27.99 -18.83
CA LYS A 143 45.88 -29.14 -19.31
C LYS A 143 47.36 -28.78 -19.13
N ASP A 144 48.07 -29.48 -18.25
CA ASP A 144 49.50 -29.28 -18.07
C ASP A 144 50.18 -29.43 -19.45
N PRO A 145 51.15 -28.56 -19.81
CA PRO A 145 51.82 -28.63 -21.10
C PRO A 145 52.38 -30.04 -21.31
N PRO A 146 52.31 -30.59 -22.53
CA PRO A 146 52.87 -31.91 -22.80
C PRO A 146 54.33 -31.92 -22.35
N ALA A 147 54.69 -32.88 -21.50
CA ALA A 147 56.06 -33.08 -21.07
C ALA A 147 56.93 -33.12 -22.32
N ASP A 148 57.81 -32.13 -22.45
CA ASP A 148 58.75 -32.04 -23.54
C ASP A 148 59.45 -33.40 -23.62
N SER A 149 59.28 -34.03 -24.77
CA SER A 149 59.99 -35.23 -25.16
C SER A 149 61.47 -34.88 -25.24
N GLU A 150 62.17 -35.02 -24.12
CA GLU A 150 63.62 -34.96 -24.08
C GLU A 150 64.17 -36.19 -24.82
N HIS A 151 64.81 -35.87 -25.94
CA HIS A 151 65.60 -36.72 -26.82
C HIS A 151 66.90 -37.19 -26.16
#